data_AF-T1WMD4-F1
#
_entry.id   AF-T1WMD4-F1
#
_cell.length_a   1.000
_cell.length_b   1.000
_cell.length_c   1.000
_cell.angle_alpha   90.00
_cell.angle_beta   90.00
_cell.angle_gamma   90.00
#
_symmetry.space_group_name_H-M   'P 1'
#
loop_
_entity.id
_entity.type
_entity.pdbx_description
1 polymer ?
#
loop_
_entity_poly.entity_id
_entity_poly.type
_entity_poly.pdbx_seq_one_letter_code
_entity_poly.pdbx_strand_id
1 'polypeptide(L)'
;MKILNNTAIHLYKTSTSSRTVGSQVKSNPRNNLIYGQRRCGKGRNARGIITARHRGGGHKRLYRKIDFRRNEKDISGRIVTIEYDPNRNANICLIHYRDGEKRYILHPRGAIIGDTIVSGTEVPISMGNALPLSISSYTSGKPYALEEACTVWEGVLIDQKEESTSTDMPLGTAIHNIEITLGKGGQLARAAGAVAKLIAKEGKSATLKLPSGEVRLISKNCSATVGQVGNLGVNQKSLGRAGSKCWLGKRPVVRGVVMNPVDHPHGGGEGRAPIGRKKPTTPWGYPALGRRNRKKKKYSDSLILRRRSK
;
A
#
# COMPACT_ATOMS: atom_id res chain seq x y z
N MET A 1 -1.45 33.22 -2.82
CA MET A 1 -0.22 32.43 -2.65
C MET A 1 -0.35 31.09 -3.36
N LYS A 2 0.37 30.87 -4.47
CA LYS A 2 0.37 29.61 -5.21
C LYS A 2 1.33 28.63 -4.53
N ILE A 3 0.79 27.63 -3.83
CA ILE A 3 1.58 26.51 -3.28
C ILE A 3 1.95 25.61 -4.46
N LEU A 4 3.12 25.83 -5.06
CA LEU A 4 3.69 24.89 -6.03
C LEU A 4 4.23 23.68 -5.26
N ASN A 5 3.49 22.57 -5.33
CA ASN A 5 3.93 21.25 -4.90
C ASN A 5 5.16 20.84 -5.72
N ASN A 6 6.35 21.23 -5.26
CA ASN A 6 7.60 20.91 -5.93
C ASN A 6 8.01 19.46 -5.59
N THR A 7 7.37 18.48 -6.25
CA THR A 7 7.99 17.16 -6.39
C THR A 7 9.15 17.29 -7.38
N ALA A 8 10.27 17.82 -6.90
CA ALA A 8 11.45 18.05 -7.73
C ALA A 8 12.00 16.70 -8.23
N ILE A 9 11.68 16.36 -9.48
CA ILE A 9 12.43 15.39 -10.25
C ILE A 9 13.70 16.11 -10.68
N HIS A 10 14.85 15.75 -10.11
CA HIS A 10 16.13 16.27 -10.57
C HIS A 10 16.42 15.76 -11.99
N LEU A 11 16.18 16.61 -12.98
CA LEU A 11 16.67 16.45 -14.35
C LEU A 11 18.13 16.91 -14.38
N TYR A 12 19.04 16.02 -14.76
CA TYR A 12 20.47 16.32 -14.84
C TYR A 12 20.84 16.79 -16.24
N LYS A 13 21.78 17.72 -16.35
CA LYS A 13 22.43 18.07 -17.63
C LYS A 13 23.21 16.84 -18.13
N THR A 14 23.12 16.54 -19.42
CA THR A 14 23.74 15.38 -20.08
C THR A 14 25.27 15.53 -20.18
N SER A 15 25.99 15.26 -19.09
CA SER A 15 27.47 15.19 -19.10
C SER A 15 27.99 13.78 -19.43
N THR A 16 27.16 12.76 -19.25
CA THR A 16 27.37 11.36 -19.69
C THR A 16 26.02 10.78 -20.08
N SER A 17 26.01 9.78 -20.97
CA SER A 17 24.78 9.16 -21.52
C SER A 17 23.80 8.63 -20.45
N SER A 18 24.22 8.40 -19.19
CA SER A 18 23.42 7.60 -18.25
C SER A 18 23.60 7.89 -16.74
N ARG A 19 23.41 9.14 -16.28
CA ARG A 19 23.58 9.48 -14.85
C ARG A 19 22.34 10.05 -14.18
N THR A 20 21.63 9.28 -13.35
CA THR A 20 20.62 9.81 -12.40
C THR A 20 21.18 9.79 -10.98
N VAL A 21 21.20 10.93 -10.27
CA VAL A 21 21.55 11.01 -8.84
C VAL A 21 20.27 11.28 -8.03
N GLY A 22 20.09 10.52 -6.95
CA GLY A 22 18.94 10.64 -6.06
C GLY A 22 19.13 11.71 -4.98
N SER A 23 18.03 12.23 -4.45
CA SER A 23 18.04 13.11 -3.27
C SER A 23 18.56 12.36 -2.05
N GLN A 24 19.47 12.99 -1.29
CA GLN A 24 19.92 12.49 0.00
C GLN A 24 18.75 12.53 1.01
N VAL A 25 18.41 11.37 1.56
CA VAL A 25 17.49 11.26 2.70
C VAL A 25 18.36 11.07 3.94
N LYS A 26 18.19 11.94 4.95
CA LYS A 26 18.91 11.87 6.22
C LYS A 26 18.72 10.49 6.86
N SER A 27 19.81 9.77 7.10
CA SER A 27 19.81 8.44 7.73
C SER A 27 20.11 8.57 9.22
N ASN A 28 19.16 8.19 10.08
CA ASN A 28 19.41 8.06 11.51
C ASN A 28 19.56 6.58 11.88
N PRO A 29 20.60 6.18 12.62
CA PRO A 29 20.76 4.80 13.07
C PRO A 29 19.69 4.47 14.12
N ARG A 30 18.87 3.45 13.86
CA ARG A 30 17.76 3.05 14.75
C ARG A 30 17.68 1.53 14.82
N ASN A 31 18.25 0.96 15.89
CA ASN A 31 18.59 -0.46 15.93
C ASN A 31 17.39 -1.41 16.15
N ASN A 32 16.30 -0.98 16.80
CA ASN A 32 15.25 -1.92 17.24
C ASN A 32 14.13 -2.17 16.21
N LEU A 33 14.03 -1.36 15.16
CA LEU A 33 12.99 -1.46 14.12
C LEU A 33 13.53 -1.96 12.77
N ILE A 34 14.84 -2.18 12.70
CA ILE A 34 15.58 -2.51 11.49
C ILE A 34 16.25 -3.88 11.69
N TYR A 35 15.93 -4.84 10.83
CA TYR A 35 16.37 -6.23 10.96
C TYR A 35 17.11 -6.71 9.72
N GLY A 36 18.05 -7.64 9.88
CA GLY A 36 18.64 -8.35 8.75
C GLY A 36 17.60 -9.18 7.99
N GLN A 37 17.50 -9.02 6.66
CA GLN A 37 16.55 -9.80 5.85
C GLN A 37 17.06 -11.25 5.69
N ARG A 38 16.51 -12.19 6.48
CA ARG A 38 16.98 -13.59 6.55
C ARG A 38 16.64 -14.47 5.33
N ARG A 39 15.77 -14.04 4.40
CA ARG A 39 15.49 -14.79 3.16
C ARG A 39 16.55 -14.52 2.08
N CYS A 40 17.55 -15.39 1.99
CA CYS A 40 18.67 -15.33 1.04
C CYS A 40 18.38 -15.97 -0.33
N GLY A 41 17.38 -16.86 -0.44
CA GLY A 41 16.97 -17.49 -1.70
C GLY A 41 16.20 -16.54 -2.63
N LYS A 42 16.89 -15.62 -3.32
CA LYS A 42 16.28 -14.65 -4.25
C LYS A 42 15.64 -15.35 -5.47
N GLY A 43 14.41 -15.86 -5.29
CA GLY A 43 13.62 -16.53 -6.32
C GLY A 43 13.71 -18.06 -6.34
N ARG A 44 14.40 -18.66 -5.37
CA ARG A 44 14.50 -20.12 -5.18
C ARG A 44 13.55 -20.60 -4.07
N ASN A 45 13.02 -21.82 -4.20
CA ASN A 45 12.24 -22.47 -3.13
C ASN A 45 13.15 -23.24 -2.14
N ALA A 46 12.54 -23.95 -1.19
CA ALA A 46 13.28 -24.74 -0.19
C ALA A 46 14.15 -25.86 -0.80
N ARG A 47 13.82 -26.35 -2.01
CA ARG A 47 14.62 -27.34 -2.75
C ARG A 47 15.78 -26.71 -3.54
N GLY A 48 15.96 -25.39 -3.47
CA GLY A 48 16.97 -24.66 -4.26
C GLY A 48 16.59 -24.40 -5.73
N ILE A 49 15.43 -24.87 -6.20
CA ILE A 49 14.95 -24.70 -7.58
C ILE A 49 14.44 -23.26 -7.79
N ILE A 50 14.75 -22.67 -8.94
CA ILE A 50 14.24 -21.35 -9.34
C ILE A 50 12.74 -21.46 -9.63
N THR A 51 11.90 -20.89 -8.76
CA THR A 51 10.44 -20.83 -8.96
C THR A 51 9.96 -19.45 -9.40
N ALA A 52 10.69 -18.40 -9.01
CA ALA A 52 10.46 -17.03 -9.47
C ALA A 52 11.65 -16.55 -10.30
N ARG A 53 11.52 -16.66 -11.63
CA ARG A 53 12.54 -16.23 -12.60
C ARG A 53 12.85 -14.73 -12.49
N HIS A 54 14.02 -14.35 -12.98
CA HIS A 54 14.49 -12.96 -13.12
C HIS A 54 14.77 -12.24 -11.79
N ARG A 55 15.00 -12.99 -10.70
CA ARG A 55 15.38 -12.47 -9.38
C ARG A 55 16.82 -12.87 -9.04
N GLY A 56 17.52 -12.01 -8.31
CA GLY A 56 18.90 -12.26 -7.87
C GLY A 56 19.80 -11.03 -8.00
N GLY A 57 20.92 -11.02 -7.29
CA GLY A 57 21.78 -9.84 -7.15
C GLY A 57 21.09 -8.70 -6.39
N GLY A 58 21.49 -7.47 -6.70
CA GLY A 58 20.96 -6.25 -6.10
C GLY A 58 21.60 -5.89 -4.76
N HIS A 59 21.37 -4.65 -4.31
CA HIS A 59 21.95 -4.15 -3.07
C HIS A 59 21.37 -4.89 -1.84
N LYS A 60 22.19 -5.12 -0.82
CA LYS A 60 21.76 -5.67 0.48
C LYS A 60 20.76 -4.72 1.12
N ARG A 61 19.67 -5.26 1.70
CA ARG A 61 18.61 -4.47 2.31
C ARG A 61 18.37 -4.93 3.73
N LEU A 62 18.14 -3.97 4.61
CA LEU A 62 17.60 -4.22 5.93
C LEU A 62 16.07 -4.14 5.88
N TYR A 63 15.41 -5.03 6.60
CA TYR A 63 13.97 -5.04 6.73
C TYR A 63 13.53 -4.05 7.80
N ARG A 64 12.69 -3.09 7.43
CA ARG A 64 12.03 -2.20 8.37
C ARG A 64 10.68 -2.77 8.78
N LYS A 65 10.51 -3.05 10.08
CA LYS A 65 9.27 -3.56 10.67
C LYS A 65 8.23 -2.44 10.70
N ILE A 66 7.30 -2.46 9.75
CA ILE A 66 6.13 -1.56 9.74
C ILE A 66 5.04 -2.16 10.63
N ASP A 67 4.40 -1.30 11.42
CA ASP A 67 3.08 -1.58 11.96
C ASP A 67 1.99 -1.40 10.89
N PHE A 68 1.57 -2.50 10.28
CA PHE A 68 0.41 -2.52 9.37
C PHE A 68 -0.93 -2.64 10.11
N ARG A 69 -0.92 -2.99 11.40
CA ARG A 69 -2.13 -3.28 12.19
C ARG A 69 -2.70 -2.03 12.84
N ARG A 70 -1.85 -1.08 13.25
CA ARG A 70 -2.30 0.11 13.99
C ARG A 70 -3.17 -0.30 15.19
N ASN A 71 -2.64 -1.25 15.96
CA ASN A 71 -3.37 -1.92 17.04
C ASN A 71 -3.34 -1.14 18.35
N GLU A 72 -2.36 -0.25 18.55
CA GLU A 72 -2.39 0.71 19.66
C GLU A 72 -3.54 1.68 19.44
N LYS A 73 -4.57 1.54 20.26
CA LYS A 73 -5.77 2.36 20.22
C LYS A 73 -5.64 3.51 21.21
N ASP A 74 -6.17 4.66 20.83
CA ASP A 74 -6.38 5.86 21.64
C ASP A 74 -5.10 6.52 22.19
N ILE A 75 -3.93 6.05 21.73
CA ILE A 75 -2.64 6.67 21.99
C ILE A 75 -2.26 7.51 20.77
N SER A 76 -2.10 8.81 21.00
CA SER A 76 -1.58 9.71 19.96
C SER A 76 -0.07 9.56 19.78
N GLY A 77 0.38 9.65 18.55
CA GLY A 77 1.79 9.64 18.19
C GLY A 77 2.14 10.76 17.23
N ARG A 78 3.35 11.28 17.37
CA ARG A 78 3.87 12.38 16.54
C ARG A 78 4.79 11.84 15.45
N ILE A 79 4.62 12.33 14.22
CA ILE A 79 5.52 12.01 13.11
C ILE A 79 6.84 12.73 13.32
N VAL A 80 7.93 11.97 13.49
CA VAL A 80 9.26 12.54 13.77
C VAL A 80 10.09 12.66 12.50
N THR A 81 10.02 11.67 11.62
CA THR A 81 10.80 11.66 10.39
C THR A 81 10.09 10.90 9.28
N ILE A 82 10.25 11.35 8.05
CA ILE A 82 9.86 10.61 6.85
C ILE A 82 11.12 9.99 6.25
N GLU A 83 11.14 8.68 6.10
CA GLU A 83 12.29 7.90 5.63
C GLU A 83 11.99 7.15 4.33
N TYR A 84 13.05 6.96 3.52
CA TYR A 84 13.02 6.08 2.36
C TYR A 84 13.09 4.61 2.78
N ASP A 85 12.25 3.73 2.22
CA ASP A 85 12.35 2.27 2.43
C ASP A 85 12.74 1.48 1.18
N PRO A 86 13.84 0.68 1.20
CA PRO A 86 14.27 -0.08 0.04
C PRO A 86 13.41 -1.33 -0.23
N ASN A 87 12.50 -1.71 0.67
CA ASN A 87 11.68 -2.92 0.52
C ASN A 87 10.30 -2.64 -0.10
N ARG A 88 9.94 -1.38 -0.30
CA ARG A 88 8.70 -0.94 -0.93
C ARG A 88 8.94 0.32 -1.75
N ASN A 89 7.94 0.77 -2.49
CA ASN A 89 8.01 2.02 -3.25
C ASN A 89 7.53 3.23 -2.43
N ALA A 90 6.64 3.02 -1.46
CA ALA A 90 6.16 4.07 -0.56
C ALA A 90 7.25 4.47 0.45
N ASN A 91 7.28 5.74 0.83
CA ASN A 91 8.05 6.19 1.98
C ASN A 91 7.36 5.73 3.27
N ILE A 92 8.08 5.80 4.38
CA ILE A 92 7.56 5.46 5.70
C ILE A 92 7.77 6.62 6.67
N CYS A 93 6.88 6.74 7.65
CA CYS A 93 7.05 7.69 8.75
C CYS A 93 7.51 6.94 9.98
N LEU A 94 8.49 7.47 10.72
CA LEU A 94 8.69 7.09 12.11
C LEU A 94 7.77 7.92 12.99
N ILE A 95 7.02 7.23 13.84
CA ILE A 95 6.16 7.81 14.86
C ILE A 95 6.80 7.58 16.22
N HIS A 96 6.76 8.60 17.06
CA HIS A 96 6.94 8.44 18.51
C HIS A 96 5.57 8.58 19.17
N TYR A 97 5.12 7.54 19.85
CA TYR A 97 3.89 7.55 20.63
C TYR A 97 4.14 8.17 22.01
N ARG A 98 3.06 8.61 22.68
CA ARG A 98 3.14 9.19 24.03
C ARG A 98 3.65 8.21 25.09
N ASP A 99 3.43 6.91 24.88
CA ASP A 99 3.93 5.82 25.72
C ASP A 99 5.45 5.56 25.58
N GLY A 100 6.12 6.26 24.66
CA GLY A 100 7.54 6.08 24.35
C GLY A 100 7.83 5.04 23.27
N GLU A 101 6.82 4.29 22.79
CA GLU A 101 6.98 3.35 21.70
C GLU A 101 7.28 4.08 20.38
N LYS A 102 8.06 3.41 19.53
CA LYS A 102 8.43 3.92 18.21
C LYS A 102 8.02 2.92 17.15
N ARG A 103 7.25 3.37 16.17
CA ARG A 103 6.76 2.48 15.10
C ARG A 103 6.90 3.13 13.73
N TYR A 104 7.11 2.30 12.72
CA TYR A 104 7.04 2.73 11.33
C TYR A 104 5.64 2.51 10.78
N ILE A 105 5.12 3.51 10.07
CA ILE A 105 3.90 3.39 9.24
C ILE A 105 4.20 3.73 7.79
N LEU A 106 3.26 3.42 6.90
CA LEU A 106 3.27 3.98 5.55
C LEU A 106 3.08 5.49 5.64
N HIS A 107 3.86 6.24 4.87
CA HIS A 107 3.70 7.69 4.79
C HIS A 107 2.43 8.04 4.01
N PRO A 108 1.42 8.68 4.64
CA PRO A 108 0.26 9.18 3.93
C PRO A 108 0.63 10.45 3.17
N ARG A 109 0.01 10.65 2.01
CA ARG A 109 0.22 11.83 1.16
C ARG A 109 -0.15 13.08 1.94
N GLY A 110 0.77 14.04 2.00
CA GLY A 110 0.53 15.35 2.59
C GLY A 110 0.82 15.43 4.09
N ALA A 111 1.13 14.33 4.76
CA ALA A 111 1.60 14.40 6.13
C ALA A 111 3.00 15.01 6.22
N ILE A 112 3.19 15.86 7.22
CA ILE A 112 4.42 16.59 7.46
C ILE A 112 5.03 16.08 8.77
N ILE A 113 6.34 16.33 8.95
CA ILE A 113 7.00 16.09 10.23
C ILE A 113 6.37 17.00 11.28
N GLY A 114 6.00 16.43 12.41
CA GLY A 114 5.35 17.13 13.51
C GLY A 114 3.86 16.83 13.65
N ASP A 115 3.21 16.29 12.62
CA ASP A 115 1.79 15.93 12.65
C ASP A 115 1.49 14.86 13.70
N THR A 116 0.32 14.98 14.33
CA THR A 116 -0.19 14.01 15.29
C THR A 116 -1.12 13.03 14.59
N ILE A 117 -0.94 11.75 14.86
CA ILE A 117 -1.78 10.68 14.34
C ILE A 117 -2.23 9.77 15.48
N VAL A 118 -3.43 9.25 15.35
CA VAL A 118 -4.04 8.35 16.35
C VAL A 118 -4.75 7.20 15.62
N SER A 119 -4.89 6.08 16.31
CA SER A 119 -5.74 4.98 15.87
C SER A 119 -6.78 4.71 16.94
N GLY A 120 -8.02 4.41 16.57
CA GLY A 120 -9.10 4.29 17.54
C GLY A 120 -10.43 4.10 16.84
N THR A 121 -11.49 3.93 17.63
CA THR A 121 -12.88 3.93 17.15
C THR A 121 -13.43 5.34 17.03
N GLU A 122 -13.11 6.20 18.00
CA GLU A 122 -13.61 7.56 18.14
C GLU A 122 -12.49 8.55 17.82
N VAL A 123 -12.14 8.63 16.54
CA VAL A 123 -10.97 9.36 16.07
C VAL A 123 -11.36 10.30 14.94
N PRO A 124 -10.84 11.55 14.92
CA PRO A 124 -11.13 12.48 13.84
C PRO A 124 -10.67 11.92 12.49
N ILE A 125 -11.45 12.20 11.44
CA ILE A 125 -11.15 11.79 10.06
C ILE A 125 -10.07 12.72 9.48
N SER A 126 -8.84 12.56 9.96
CA SER A 126 -7.68 13.29 9.47
C SER A 126 -6.67 12.34 8.81
N MET A 127 -5.79 12.91 7.99
CA MET A 127 -4.82 12.13 7.23
C MET A 127 -3.89 11.33 8.16
N GLY A 128 -3.75 10.04 7.92
CA GLY A 128 -2.88 9.17 8.72
C GLY A 128 -3.53 8.58 9.98
N ASN A 129 -4.74 9.03 10.34
CA ASN A 129 -5.53 8.37 11.37
C ASN A 129 -6.09 7.04 10.86
N ALA A 130 -6.22 6.06 11.76
CA ALA A 130 -6.71 4.73 11.42
C ALA A 130 -7.88 4.32 12.30
N LEU A 131 -9.00 4.01 11.65
CA LEU A 131 -10.28 3.69 12.28
C LEU A 131 -10.93 2.49 11.58
N PRO A 132 -11.90 1.80 12.21
CA PRO A 132 -12.74 0.82 11.50
C PRO A 132 -13.54 1.49 10.37
N LEU A 133 -13.88 0.73 9.32
CA LEU A 133 -14.69 1.27 8.20
C LEU A 133 -16.05 1.75 8.68
N SER A 134 -16.64 1.05 9.64
CA SER A 134 -17.85 1.46 10.36
C SER A 134 -17.97 0.63 11.64
N ILE A 135 -18.51 1.20 12.70
CA ILE A 135 -18.80 0.46 13.92
C ILE A 135 -20.08 -0.34 13.70
N SER A 136 -20.06 -1.65 13.92
CA SER A 136 -21.30 -2.41 14.04
C SER A 136 -21.87 -2.18 15.43
N SER A 137 -22.96 -1.42 15.54
CA SER A 137 -23.75 -1.30 16.76
C SER A 137 -24.45 -2.62 17.09
N TYR A 138 -23.72 -3.66 17.50
CA TYR A 138 -24.31 -4.85 18.11
C TYR A 138 -23.34 -5.47 19.12
N THR A 139 -23.48 -5.08 20.39
CA THR A 139 -23.26 -5.97 21.53
C THR A 139 -24.12 -5.53 22.72
N SER A 140 -24.98 -6.47 23.14
CA SER A 140 -25.56 -6.69 24.48
C SER A 140 -26.28 -5.54 25.19
N GLY A 141 -27.56 -5.77 25.48
CA GLY A 141 -28.38 -4.91 26.31
C GLY A 141 -27.71 -4.50 27.62
N LYS A 142 -27.80 -3.21 27.91
CA LYS A 142 -28.15 -2.73 29.23
C LYS A 142 -29.54 -2.13 29.11
N PRO A 143 -30.54 -2.58 29.89
CA PRO A 143 -31.74 -1.79 30.14
C PRO A 143 -31.37 -0.63 31.10
N TYR A 144 -32.35 0.20 31.46
CA TYR A 144 -32.34 1.24 32.51
C TYR A 144 -31.57 2.57 32.25
N ALA A 145 -32.38 3.59 31.94
CA ALA A 145 -32.53 4.89 32.61
C ALA A 145 -31.32 5.83 32.81
N LEU A 146 -31.49 7.08 32.39
CA LEU A 146 -31.54 8.33 33.18
C LEU A 146 -31.62 9.49 32.16
N GLU A 147 -32.82 10.04 31.95
CA GLU A 147 -33.36 11.26 32.58
C GLU A 147 -32.83 12.55 31.96
N GLU A 148 -33.81 13.37 31.59
CA GLU A 148 -33.67 14.69 30.98
C GLU A 148 -32.99 15.67 31.95
N ALA A 149 -32.14 16.54 31.43
CA ALA A 149 -31.87 17.82 32.07
C ALA A 149 -31.71 18.90 31.01
N CYS A 150 -32.73 19.75 30.94
CA CYS A 150 -32.75 21.05 30.31
C CYS A 150 -31.87 22.01 31.14
N THR A 151 -30.97 22.76 30.51
CA THR A 151 -30.50 24.04 31.09
C THR A 151 -29.98 24.96 29.98
N VAL A 152 -30.47 26.21 30.03
CA VAL A 152 -30.29 27.27 29.03
C VAL A 152 -29.15 28.20 29.46
N TRP A 153 -28.25 28.46 28.50
CA TRP A 153 -27.50 29.68 28.15
C TRP A 153 -26.79 30.52 29.24
N GLU A 154 -25.48 30.66 29.07
CA GLU A 154 -24.79 31.97 29.08
C GLU A 154 -23.72 31.99 27.98
N GLY A 155 -23.66 33.11 27.27
CA GLY A 155 -22.92 33.26 26.01
C GLY A 155 -21.41 33.42 26.19
N VAL A 156 -20.67 32.61 25.43
CA VAL A 156 -19.32 32.95 24.93
C VAL A 156 -19.24 32.40 23.51
N LEU A 157 -19.14 33.29 22.51
CA LEU A 157 -18.84 32.94 21.13
C LEU A 157 -17.38 32.52 21.06
N ILE A 158 -17.12 31.26 21.37
CA ILE A 158 -15.86 30.60 21.06
C ILE A 158 -16.04 30.01 19.66
N ASP A 159 -15.26 30.46 18.69
CA ASP A 159 -15.05 29.76 17.41
C ASP A 159 -14.36 28.41 17.70
N GLN A 160 -15.10 27.48 18.28
CA GLN A 160 -14.75 26.06 18.36
C GLN A 160 -14.87 25.56 16.93
N LYS A 161 -13.73 25.39 16.26
CA LYS A 161 -13.64 24.58 15.07
C LYS A 161 -14.06 23.17 15.47
N GLU A 162 -15.35 22.84 15.32
CA GLU A 162 -15.91 21.53 15.61
C GLU A 162 -15.21 20.50 14.74
N GLU A 163 -14.14 19.91 15.28
CA GLU A 163 -13.43 18.82 14.67
C GLU A 163 -14.31 17.58 14.89
N SER A 164 -15.21 17.33 13.93
CA SER A 164 -16.25 16.30 14.07
C SER A 164 -15.66 14.94 14.46
N THR A 165 -15.88 14.55 15.71
CA THR A 165 -15.55 13.22 16.24
C THR A 165 -16.58 12.22 15.70
N SER A 166 -16.45 11.86 14.44
CA SER A 166 -17.34 10.86 13.83
C SER A 166 -16.87 9.45 14.18
N THR A 167 -17.77 8.65 14.73
CA THR A 167 -17.61 7.20 14.96
C THR A 167 -17.53 6.38 13.67
N ASP A 168 -17.81 7.01 12.52
CA ASP A 168 -17.98 6.36 11.23
C ASP A 168 -17.18 7.07 10.12
N MET A 169 -16.36 6.34 9.35
CA MET A 169 -15.76 6.91 8.13
C MET A 169 -16.85 7.35 7.13
N PRO A 170 -16.89 8.60 6.66
CA PRO A 170 -17.90 9.03 5.71
C PRO A 170 -17.75 8.29 4.38
N LEU A 171 -18.87 8.11 3.70
CA LEU A 171 -18.87 7.61 2.33
C LEU A 171 -18.07 8.57 1.44
N GLY A 172 -17.37 8.05 0.44
CA GLY A 172 -16.49 8.80 -0.44
C GLY A 172 -15.07 9.02 0.10
N THR A 173 -14.80 8.70 1.37
CA THR A 173 -13.46 8.85 1.96
C THR A 173 -12.40 8.07 1.20
N ALA A 174 -11.26 8.73 0.99
CA ALA A 174 -10.06 8.13 0.46
C ALA A 174 -9.32 7.41 1.59
N ILE A 175 -9.06 6.12 1.41
CA ILE A 175 -8.47 5.26 2.42
C ILE A 175 -7.34 4.39 1.81
N HIS A 176 -6.40 4.01 2.66
CA HIS A 176 -5.29 3.12 2.33
C HIS A 176 -4.99 2.16 3.48
N ASN A 177 -4.07 1.22 3.25
CA ASN A 177 -3.69 0.21 4.26
C ASN A 177 -4.90 -0.54 4.87
N ILE A 178 -5.78 -1.06 4.02
CA ILE A 178 -7.06 -1.65 4.44
C ILE A 178 -6.90 -3.13 4.82
N GLU A 179 -7.47 -3.53 5.95
CA GLU A 179 -7.58 -4.92 6.35
C GLU A 179 -8.62 -5.68 5.50
N ILE A 180 -8.30 -6.93 5.12
CA ILE A 180 -9.28 -7.83 4.48
C ILE A 180 -10.04 -8.64 5.54
N THR A 181 -9.34 -8.96 6.63
CA THR A 181 -9.82 -9.74 7.76
C THR A 181 -9.35 -9.04 9.01
N LEU A 182 -10.25 -8.90 9.98
CA LEU A 182 -10.00 -8.21 11.25
C LEU A 182 -8.69 -8.68 11.92
N GLY A 183 -7.84 -7.73 12.32
CA GLY A 183 -6.64 -7.99 13.11
C GLY A 183 -5.47 -8.63 12.36
N LYS A 184 -5.63 -8.99 11.07
CA LYS A 184 -4.51 -9.50 10.25
C LYS A 184 -3.61 -8.37 9.70
N GLY A 185 -3.96 -7.11 9.97
CA GLY A 185 -3.25 -5.94 9.50
C GLY A 185 -3.59 -5.58 8.06
N GLY A 186 -3.28 -4.34 7.68
CA GLY A 186 -3.58 -3.80 6.36
C GLY A 186 -2.87 -4.58 5.25
N GLN A 187 -3.65 -5.00 4.26
CA GLN A 187 -3.19 -5.81 3.12
C GLN A 187 -3.36 -5.07 1.79
N LEU A 188 -4.45 -4.31 1.64
CA LEU A 188 -4.81 -3.61 0.41
C LEU A 188 -4.31 -2.16 0.41
N ALA A 189 -4.12 -1.60 -0.79
CA ALA A 189 -3.72 -0.22 -1.01
C ALA A 189 -2.48 0.22 -0.20
N ARG A 190 -1.34 -0.47 -0.39
CA ARG A 190 -0.06 -0.18 0.31
C ARG A 190 1.05 0.38 -0.57
N ALA A 191 0.88 0.32 -1.88
CA ALA A 191 1.87 0.82 -2.82
C ALA A 191 1.85 2.35 -2.86
N ALA A 192 2.97 2.96 -3.23
CA ALA A 192 3.05 4.41 -3.44
C ALA A 192 1.92 4.91 -4.36
N GLY A 193 1.25 5.98 -3.95
CA GLY A 193 0.10 6.55 -4.66
C GLY A 193 -1.17 5.68 -4.63
N ALA A 194 -1.19 4.51 -4.00
CA ALA A 194 -2.39 3.70 -3.92
C ALA A 194 -3.43 4.33 -3.01
N VAL A 195 -4.69 4.27 -3.45
CA VAL A 195 -5.86 4.73 -2.72
C VAL A 195 -7.04 3.83 -3.07
N ALA A 196 -7.90 3.61 -2.10
CA ALA A 196 -9.21 3.03 -2.28
C ALA A 196 -10.27 4.03 -1.80
N LYS A 197 -11.49 3.93 -2.33
CA LYS A 197 -12.61 4.77 -1.91
C LYS A 197 -13.67 3.93 -1.23
N LEU A 198 -14.19 4.39 -0.09
CA LEU A 198 -15.37 3.83 0.53
C LEU A 198 -16.60 4.30 -0.26
N ILE A 199 -17.35 3.38 -0.87
CA ILE A 199 -18.52 3.73 -1.71
C ILE A 199 -19.79 3.70 -0.89
N ALA A 200 -20.02 2.58 -0.21
CA ALA A 200 -21.26 2.31 0.50
C ALA A 200 -20.97 1.47 1.75
N LYS A 201 -21.89 1.53 2.71
CA LYS A 201 -21.88 0.72 3.93
C LYS A 201 -23.24 0.03 4.01
N GLU A 202 -23.26 -1.30 4.01
CA GLU A 202 -24.51 -2.06 3.98
C GLU A 202 -24.42 -3.30 4.88
N GLY A 203 -25.40 -3.48 5.77
CA GLY A 203 -25.45 -4.62 6.69
C GLY A 203 -24.18 -4.76 7.52
N LYS A 204 -23.48 -5.89 7.40
CA LYS A 204 -22.21 -6.20 8.12
C LYS A 204 -20.95 -5.86 7.29
N SER A 205 -21.12 -5.35 6.08
CA SER A 205 -20.03 -5.11 5.12
C SER A 205 -19.97 -3.66 4.64
N ALA A 206 -18.80 -3.27 4.14
CA ALA A 206 -18.51 -2.01 3.51
C ALA A 206 -18.02 -2.29 2.08
N THR A 207 -18.54 -1.52 1.13
CA THR A 207 -18.21 -1.63 -0.29
C THR A 207 -17.10 -0.66 -0.63
N LEU A 208 -15.96 -1.19 -1.08
CA LEU A 208 -14.78 -0.42 -1.44
C LEU A 208 -14.49 -0.49 -2.94
N LYS A 209 -14.10 0.65 -3.52
CA LYS A 209 -13.44 0.71 -4.83
C LYS A 209 -11.93 0.63 -4.62
N LEU A 210 -11.34 -0.49 -5.01
CA LEU A 210 -9.90 -0.73 -4.89
C LEU A 210 -9.10 0.06 -5.93
N PRO A 211 -7.78 0.24 -5.74
CA PRO A 211 -6.91 0.92 -6.72
C PRO A 211 -6.88 0.23 -8.10
N SER A 212 -7.28 -1.04 -8.18
CA SER A 212 -7.44 -1.75 -9.45
C SER A 212 -8.74 -1.44 -10.19
N GLY A 213 -9.64 -0.65 -9.61
CA GLY A 213 -11.01 -0.46 -10.10
C GLY A 213 -11.99 -1.59 -9.76
N GLU A 214 -11.53 -2.62 -9.03
CA GLU A 214 -12.41 -3.70 -8.51
C GLU A 214 -13.28 -3.14 -7.38
N VAL A 215 -14.57 -3.46 -7.39
CA VAL A 215 -15.50 -3.13 -6.30
C VAL A 215 -15.72 -4.38 -5.46
N ARG A 216 -15.46 -4.25 -4.16
CA ARG A 216 -15.37 -5.39 -3.25
C ARG A 216 -15.97 -5.08 -1.88
N LEU A 217 -16.66 -6.07 -1.32
CA LEU A 217 -17.16 -6.09 0.05
C LEU A 217 -16.06 -6.49 1.02
N ILE A 218 -15.95 -5.74 2.11
CA ILE A 218 -15.07 -5.98 3.26
C ILE A 218 -15.90 -5.85 4.54
N SER A 219 -15.56 -6.56 5.61
CA SER A 219 -16.25 -6.39 6.89
C SER A 219 -16.12 -4.94 7.42
N LYS A 220 -17.20 -4.38 7.96
CA LYS A 220 -17.20 -3.02 8.55
C LYS A 220 -16.18 -2.85 9.68
N ASN A 221 -15.92 -3.92 10.43
CA ASN A 221 -15.01 -3.90 11.58
C ASN A 221 -13.53 -3.85 11.17
N CYS A 222 -13.21 -4.08 9.89
CA CYS A 222 -11.84 -4.00 9.40
C CYS A 222 -11.30 -2.57 9.52
N SER A 223 -10.07 -2.43 10.00
CA SER A 223 -9.42 -1.12 10.10
C SER A 223 -8.89 -0.64 8.74
N ALA A 224 -8.91 0.67 8.52
CA ALA A 224 -8.23 1.32 7.41
C ALA A 224 -7.66 2.68 7.85
N THR A 225 -6.65 3.16 7.12
CA THR A 225 -6.04 4.47 7.38
C THR A 225 -6.57 5.49 6.40
N VAL A 226 -6.97 6.66 6.89
CA VAL A 226 -7.49 7.77 6.08
C VAL A 226 -6.36 8.37 5.26
N GLY A 227 -6.67 8.70 4.00
CA GLY A 227 -5.77 9.31 3.02
C GLY A 227 -5.26 8.34 1.96
N GLN A 228 -4.42 8.88 1.08
CA GLN A 228 -3.71 8.16 0.02
C GLN A 228 -2.27 7.86 0.45
N VAL A 229 -1.66 6.76 -0.03
CA VAL A 229 -0.22 6.52 0.20
C VAL A 229 0.63 7.56 -0.55
N GLY A 230 1.64 8.13 0.10
CA GLY A 230 2.53 9.13 -0.49
C GLY A 230 3.44 8.61 -1.62
N ASN A 231 4.39 9.46 -2.04
CA ASN A 231 5.37 9.19 -3.12
C ASN A 231 4.76 8.91 -4.51
N LEU A 232 3.84 9.77 -4.97
CA LEU A 232 3.11 9.59 -6.24
C LEU A 232 4.04 9.59 -7.47
N GLY A 233 5.08 10.43 -7.46
CA GLY A 233 6.03 10.58 -8.56
C GLY A 233 6.97 9.39 -8.78
N VAL A 234 6.85 8.30 -8.01
CA VAL A 234 7.75 7.13 -8.17
C VAL A 234 7.63 6.48 -9.54
N ASN A 235 6.45 6.51 -10.15
CA ASN A 235 6.20 5.90 -11.46
C ASN A 235 6.73 6.74 -12.63
N GLN A 236 6.97 8.04 -12.40
CA GLN A 236 7.53 8.95 -13.41
C GLN A 236 9.05 8.79 -13.56
N LYS A 237 9.72 8.09 -12.62
CA LYS A 237 11.16 7.87 -12.65
C LYS A 237 11.54 6.85 -13.73
N SER A 238 12.33 7.28 -14.72
CA SER A 238 13.02 6.38 -15.64
C SER A 238 14.33 5.89 -15.04
N LEU A 239 14.64 4.59 -15.19
CA LEU A 239 15.89 4.00 -14.67
C LEU A 239 17.12 4.34 -15.52
N GLY A 240 16.92 4.80 -16.76
CA GLY A 240 17.96 5.26 -17.70
C GLY A 240 18.91 4.18 -18.25
N ARG A 241 19.30 3.18 -17.44
CA ARG A 241 20.31 2.17 -17.81
C ARG A 241 19.99 0.78 -17.27
N ALA A 242 20.56 -0.24 -17.92
CA ALA A 242 20.39 -1.64 -17.53
C ALA A 242 20.89 -1.93 -16.09
N GLY A 243 22.05 -1.38 -15.71
CA GLY A 243 22.64 -1.57 -14.38
C GLY A 243 21.73 -1.12 -13.23
N SER A 244 20.99 -0.01 -13.41
CA SER A 244 20.01 0.48 -12.44
C SER A 244 18.91 -0.56 -12.15
N LYS A 245 18.54 -1.39 -13.14
CA LYS A 245 17.58 -2.48 -12.97
C LYS A 245 18.18 -3.66 -12.21
N CYS A 246 19.46 -3.96 -12.45
CA CYS A 246 20.21 -5.00 -11.72
C CYS A 246 20.36 -4.67 -10.24
N TRP A 247 20.58 -3.39 -9.87
CA TRP A 247 20.65 -2.93 -8.48
C TRP A 247 19.36 -3.20 -7.69
N LEU A 248 18.22 -3.27 -8.37
CA LEU A 248 16.93 -3.64 -7.78
C LEU A 248 16.76 -5.15 -7.56
N GLY A 249 17.76 -5.97 -7.92
CA GLY A 249 17.69 -7.43 -7.88
C GLY A 249 16.83 -8.03 -8.98
N LYS A 250 16.68 -7.31 -10.10
CA LYS A 250 15.97 -7.78 -11.31
C LYS A 250 17.01 -8.17 -12.37
N ARG A 251 17.06 -9.47 -12.70
CA ARG A 251 17.92 -10.02 -13.75
C ARG A 251 17.30 -9.80 -15.15
N PRO A 252 18.10 -9.87 -16.23
CA PRO A 252 17.59 -9.78 -17.60
C PRO A 252 16.56 -10.88 -17.91
N VAL A 253 15.67 -10.59 -18.85
CA VAL A 253 14.62 -11.49 -19.35
C VAL A 253 14.92 -11.79 -20.81
N VAL A 254 15.03 -13.07 -21.16
CA VAL A 254 15.18 -13.50 -22.55
C VAL A 254 13.78 -13.75 -23.15
N ARG A 255 13.56 -13.31 -24.38
CA ARG A 255 12.28 -13.52 -25.09
C ARG A 255 12.18 -14.96 -25.56
N GLY A 256 10.98 -15.55 -25.48
CA GLY A 256 10.74 -16.94 -25.89
C GLY A 256 11.04 -17.22 -27.38
N VAL A 257 10.88 -16.22 -28.25
CA VAL A 257 11.15 -16.34 -29.71
C VAL A 257 12.64 -16.57 -30.01
N VAL A 258 13.53 -16.15 -29.10
CA VAL A 258 14.99 -16.28 -29.29
C VAL A 258 15.50 -17.63 -28.79
N MET A 259 14.67 -18.38 -28.06
CA MET A 259 15.09 -19.63 -27.42
C MET A 259 14.97 -20.81 -28.41
N ASN A 260 15.44 -21.99 -28.00
CA ASN A 260 15.23 -23.22 -28.75
C ASN A 260 13.82 -23.80 -28.49
N PRO A 261 13.30 -24.68 -29.37
CA PRO A 261 12.00 -25.31 -29.20
C PRO A 261 11.82 -26.05 -27.85
N VAL A 262 12.91 -26.60 -27.30
CA VAL A 262 12.94 -27.28 -25.99
C VAL A 262 12.67 -26.34 -24.82
N ASP A 263 13.09 -25.08 -24.91
CA ASP A 263 13.03 -24.11 -23.82
C ASP A 263 11.73 -23.30 -23.79
N HIS A 264 11.18 -23.03 -24.98
CA HIS A 264 9.97 -22.23 -25.12
C HIS A 264 9.12 -22.67 -26.31
N PRO A 265 7.78 -22.70 -26.15
CA PRO A 265 6.80 -22.84 -27.23
C PRO A 265 6.94 -21.97 -28.49
N HIS A 266 7.77 -20.93 -28.46
CA HIS A 266 7.96 -19.99 -29.58
C HIS A 266 9.40 -20.05 -30.12
N GLY A 267 10.22 -20.94 -29.57
CA GLY A 267 11.62 -21.05 -29.93
C GLY A 267 11.83 -21.79 -31.25
N GLY A 268 13.00 -21.58 -31.85
CA GLY A 268 13.39 -22.15 -33.14
C GLY A 268 12.92 -21.35 -34.36
N GLY A 269 13.00 -22.00 -35.52
CA GLY A 269 12.82 -21.37 -36.84
C GLY A 269 14.13 -20.78 -37.37
N GLU A 270 14.26 -20.74 -38.69
CA GLU A 270 15.41 -20.11 -39.35
C GLU A 270 15.29 -18.58 -39.28
N GLY A 271 16.36 -17.92 -38.85
CA GLY A 271 16.38 -16.47 -38.67
C GLY A 271 15.34 -16.00 -37.64
N ARG A 272 14.67 -14.87 -37.95
CA ARG A 272 13.64 -14.30 -37.06
C ARG A 272 12.26 -14.85 -37.42
N ALA A 273 11.76 -15.77 -36.61
CA ALA A 273 10.42 -16.34 -36.81
C ALA A 273 9.29 -15.51 -36.15
N PRO A 274 8.09 -15.50 -36.75
CA PRO A 274 6.85 -15.13 -36.05
C PRO A 274 6.48 -16.21 -35.02
N ILE A 275 5.41 -15.99 -34.25
CA ILE A 275 4.98 -16.93 -33.18
C ILE A 275 4.63 -18.33 -33.72
N GLY A 276 4.19 -18.45 -34.97
CA GLY A 276 3.91 -19.74 -35.63
C GLY A 276 2.75 -20.55 -35.00
N ARG A 277 2.02 -19.99 -34.03
CA ARG A 277 0.90 -20.64 -33.32
C ARG A 277 -0.33 -19.75 -33.29
N LYS A 278 -1.51 -20.38 -33.19
CA LYS A 278 -2.81 -19.69 -33.14
C LYS A 278 -2.91 -18.63 -32.04
N LYS A 279 -2.24 -18.83 -30.90
CA LYS A 279 -2.21 -17.88 -29.77
C LYS A 279 -0.81 -17.82 -29.16
N PRO A 280 -0.35 -16.65 -28.69
CA PRO A 280 0.88 -16.56 -27.91
C PRO A 280 0.75 -17.37 -26.61
N THR A 281 1.82 -18.07 -26.25
CA THR A 281 1.88 -18.98 -25.11
C THR A 281 2.96 -18.58 -24.10
N THR A 282 2.75 -18.99 -22.85
CA THR A 282 3.73 -18.92 -21.76
C THR A 282 4.78 -20.02 -21.93
N PRO A 283 5.94 -19.97 -21.23
CA PRO A 283 6.93 -21.04 -21.29
C PRO A 283 6.39 -22.43 -20.93
N TRP A 284 5.31 -22.48 -20.14
CA TRP A 284 4.63 -23.72 -19.74
C TRP A 284 3.46 -24.09 -20.66
N GLY A 285 3.38 -23.53 -21.87
CA GLY A 285 2.40 -23.91 -22.89
C GLY A 285 1.00 -23.28 -22.75
N TYR A 286 0.68 -22.60 -21.66
CA TYR A 286 -0.64 -21.96 -21.51
C TYR A 286 -0.80 -20.71 -22.38
N PRO A 287 -2.01 -20.39 -22.88
CA PRO A 287 -2.28 -19.12 -23.57
C PRO A 287 -1.94 -17.90 -22.70
N ALA A 288 -1.13 -16.99 -23.22
CA ALA A 288 -0.65 -15.81 -22.50
C ALA A 288 -1.63 -14.64 -22.53
N LEU A 289 -2.43 -14.53 -23.60
CA LEU A 289 -3.40 -13.45 -23.81
C LEU A 289 -4.84 -13.95 -23.62
N GLY A 290 -5.69 -13.11 -23.02
CA GLY A 290 -7.15 -13.32 -22.92
C GLY A 290 -7.62 -14.40 -21.93
N ARG A 291 -6.77 -15.34 -21.52
CA ARG A 291 -7.15 -16.41 -20.58
C ARG A 291 -7.27 -15.90 -19.14
N ARG A 292 -8.42 -16.09 -18.51
CA ARG A 292 -8.66 -15.78 -17.08
C ARG A 292 -8.15 -16.93 -16.21
N ASN A 293 -7.20 -16.64 -15.30
CA ASN A 293 -6.55 -17.65 -14.44
C ASN A 293 -7.08 -17.70 -13.00
N ARG A 294 -8.12 -16.93 -12.66
CA ARG A 294 -8.73 -16.98 -11.32
C ARG A 294 -9.52 -18.29 -11.16
N LYS A 295 -9.30 -19.01 -10.06
CA LYS A 295 -10.10 -20.21 -9.70
C LYS A 295 -11.59 -19.86 -9.64
N LYS A 296 -12.45 -20.66 -10.29
CA LYS A 296 -13.89 -20.37 -10.47
C LYS A 296 -14.74 -20.50 -9.20
N LYS A 297 -14.35 -21.40 -8.28
CA LYS A 297 -15.08 -21.70 -7.03
C LYS A 297 -14.34 -21.16 -5.81
N LYS A 298 -13.87 -19.90 -5.86
CA LYS A 298 -13.10 -19.34 -4.75
C LYS A 298 -14.06 -18.69 -3.76
N TYR A 299 -13.90 -18.95 -2.45
CA TYR A 299 -14.74 -18.37 -1.39
C TYR A 299 -14.94 -16.84 -1.51
N SER A 300 -13.92 -16.12 -1.98
CA SER A 300 -13.96 -14.67 -2.13
C SER A 300 -14.75 -14.17 -3.35
N ASP A 301 -15.32 -15.04 -4.17
CA ASP A 301 -16.09 -14.62 -5.34
C ASP A 301 -17.42 -13.94 -4.93
N SER A 302 -18.06 -14.37 -3.83
CA SER A 302 -19.25 -13.72 -3.27
C SER A 302 -18.99 -12.30 -2.75
N LEU A 303 -17.74 -12.00 -2.38
CA LEU A 303 -17.34 -10.69 -1.84
C LEU A 303 -16.98 -9.69 -2.94
N ILE A 304 -16.94 -10.07 -4.22
CA ILE A 304 -16.55 -9.19 -5.33
C ILE A 304 -17.79 -8.83 -6.13
N LEU A 305 -18.21 -7.56 -6.05
CA LEU A 305 -19.37 -7.06 -6.76
C LEU A 305 -19.04 -6.78 -8.23
N ARG A 306 -17.91 -6.13 -8.49
CA ARG A 306 -17.48 -5.78 -9.86
C ARG A 306 -15.99 -6.06 -10.03
N ARG A 307 -15.64 -6.79 -11.08
CA ARG A 307 -14.24 -7.02 -11.44
C ARG A 307 -13.59 -5.73 -11.94
N ARG A 308 -12.26 -5.67 -11.79
CA ARG A 308 -11.44 -4.59 -12.37
C ARG A 308 -11.77 -4.39 -13.86
N SER A 309 -12.03 -3.14 -14.25
CA SER A 309 -11.94 -2.67 -15.62
C SER A 309 -10.60 -1.97 -15.82
N LYS A 310 -10.06 -2.03 -17.04
CA LYS A 310 -8.95 -1.16 -17.41
C LYS A 310 -9.45 0.27 -17.58
#